data_AF-A0A9W4TTR0-F1
#
_entry.id   AF-A0A9W4TTR0-F1
#
_cell.length_a   1.000
_cell.length_b   1.000
_cell.length_c   1.000
_cell.angle_alpha   90.00
_cell.angle_beta   90.00
_cell.angle_gamma   90.00
#
_symmetry.space_group_name_H-M   'P 1'
#
loop_
_entity.id
_entity.type
_entity.pdbx_description
1 polymer ?
#
loop_
_entity_poly.entity_id
_entity_poly.type
_entity_poly.pdbx_seq_one_letter_code
_entity_poly.pdbx_strand_id
1 'polypeptide(L)'
;MILRSNFIKSRIRPWVRFNHTPPIPFYFNQKTYIPSNQEAEELNELSNGYIQPQPKNSDHVIIAMSSGVDSSVCAALFKDYPKVRGLYMANWNQNSVCVERDWIDVQKICKKLNIPVERVNFEFEYWTNVFEPMIEKYKNGLTPNPDINCNKYVKFGKLVNYLDSKYENYKLVTGHYARIMKKDDEFQLLRGSSTRKDQSYYLSTIPKDCLNKLILPIGHFTKREVRKMAKEFKLENYNKKDSQGLCFVNPDQKNFRQFLNEYLESNPGNIITEDGRIWGKHQGLWHATIGQRSSVSMPQGNPDFTGVWYVSEKRPLTNEIVIVKGHDNPKLYKDKIEIGDLHLFYSIDEVLNMDSLSFQYSSLTKPTNIKSIRENGDGKLIVKLVEPARAVTPGQGGVLYRDNQVIGCGMIM
;
A
#
# COMPACT_ATOMS: atom_id res chain seq x y z
N MET A 1 -38.07 72.46 -18.49
CA MET A 1 -38.38 71.06 -18.84
C MET A 1 -37.09 70.27 -18.66
N ILE A 2 -37.01 69.48 -17.58
CA ILE A 2 -35.77 69.15 -16.87
C ILE A 2 -35.19 67.79 -17.32
N LEU A 3 -33.87 67.78 -17.54
CA LEU A 3 -33.01 66.62 -17.77
C LEU A 3 -33.11 65.57 -16.64
N ARG A 4 -33.01 64.26 -16.96
CA ARG A 4 -32.17 63.31 -16.19
C ARG A 4 -32.05 61.92 -16.84
N SER A 5 -30.87 61.37 -16.57
CA SER A 5 -30.30 60.06 -16.88
C SER A 5 -31.14 58.83 -16.53
N ASN A 6 -30.91 57.73 -17.25
CA ASN A 6 -31.22 56.37 -16.78
C ASN A 6 -29.96 55.50 -16.83
N PHE A 7 -29.31 55.38 -15.67
CA PHE A 7 -28.42 54.28 -15.28
C PHE A 7 -29.30 53.14 -14.71
N ILE A 8 -29.16 51.91 -15.20
CA ILE A 8 -29.68 50.72 -14.49
C ILE A 8 -28.50 49.97 -13.91
N LYS A 9 -28.45 50.00 -12.57
CA LYS A 9 -27.43 49.42 -11.69
C LYS A 9 -27.56 47.91 -11.58
N SER A 10 -26.40 47.26 -11.55
CA SER A 10 -26.17 45.92 -11.04
C SER A 10 -26.67 45.78 -9.59
N ARG A 11 -27.44 44.72 -9.31
CA ARG A 11 -27.81 44.33 -7.94
C ARG A 11 -26.78 43.33 -7.40
N ILE A 12 -25.86 43.87 -6.60
CA ILE A 12 -25.05 43.14 -5.62
C ILE A 12 -26.01 42.65 -4.52
N ARG A 13 -25.96 41.35 -4.17
CA ARG A 13 -26.57 40.81 -2.94
C ARG A 13 -25.49 40.68 -1.84
N PRO A 14 -25.84 40.89 -0.57
CA PRO A 14 -24.87 41.16 0.48
C PRO A 14 -24.25 39.89 1.08
N TRP A 15 -23.04 40.09 1.58
CA TRP A 15 -22.23 39.14 2.34
C TRP A 15 -22.95 38.70 3.62
N VAL A 16 -23.16 37.39 3.77
CA VAL A 16 -23.53 36.78 5.05
C VAL A 16 -22.26 36.53 5.85
N ARG A 17 -22.10 37.27 6.96
CA ARG A 17 -21.13 36.97 8.02
C ARG A 17 -21.50 35.63 8.65
N PHE A 18 -20.64 34.62 8.56
CA PHE A 18 -20.75 33.42 9.38
C PHE A 18 -19.92 33.59 10.66
N ASN A 19 -20.63 33.66 11.79
CA ASN A 19 -20.07 33.55 13.13
C ASN A 19 -19.58 32.11 13.37
N HIS A 20 -18.35 32.00 13.90
CA HIS A 20 -17.76 30.90 14.66
C HIS A 20 -18.51 29.54 14.70
N THR A 21 -18.48 28.80 13.59
CA THR A 21 -18.68 27.35 13.60
C THR A 21 -17.37 26.71 13.16
N PRO A 22 -16.87 25.63 13.80
CA PRO A 22 -15.72 24.88 13.27
C PRO A 22 -15.96 24.55 11.80
N PRO A 23 -14.92 24.51 10.94
CA PRO A 23 -15.08 23.97 9.60
C PRO A 23 -15.66 22.56 9.75
N ILE A 24 -16.91 22.37 9.31
CA ILE A 24 -17.51 21.04 9.24
C ILE A 24 -16.60 20.25 8.29
N PRO A 25 -15.86 19.25 8.76
CA PRO A 25 -15.05 18.47 7.84
C PRO A 25 -15.98 17.85 6.82
N PHE A 26 -15.50 17.73 5.59
CA PHE A 26 -16.20 17.08 4.49
C PHE A 26 -16.25 15.56 4.73
N TYR A 27 -16.86 15.14 5.83
CA TYR A 27 -17.33 13.79 6.06
C TYR A 27 -18.83 13.93 6.18
N PHE A 28 -19.55 13.25 5.29
CA PHE A 28 -20.99 13.10 5.42
C PHE A 28 -21.32 12.77 6.88
N ASN A 29 -22.17 13.62 7.47
CA ASN A 29 -22.93 13.27 8.66
C ASN A 29 -23.34 11.81 8.56
N GLN A 30 -22.98 11.03 9.58
CA GLN A 30 -23.45 9.70 9.89
C GLN A 30 -24.61 9.24 9.00
N LYS A 31 -24.29 8.52 7.92
CA LYS A 31 -25.21 7.58 7.30
C LYS A 31 -24.41 6.34 6.94
N THR A 32 -24.85 5.21 7.46
CA THR A 32 -24.62 3.90 6.87
C THR A 32 -24.82 4.03 5.36
N TYR A 33 -23.73 3.89 4.62
CA TYR A 33 -23.74 4.01 3.17
C TYR A 33 -24.37 2.75 2.58
N ILE A 34 -25.40 2.92 1.76
CA ILE A 34 -25.99 1.86 0.93
C ILE A 34 -25.66 2.25 -0.52
N PRO A 35 -24.84 1.47 -1.25
CA PRO A 35 -24.43 1.81 -2.61
C PRO A 35 -25.61 1.70 -3.58
N SER A 36 -25.72 2.67 -4.49
CA SER A 36 -26.59 2.51 -5.67
C SER A 36 -25.85 1.70 -6.74
N ASN A 37 -26.50 0.63 -7.18
CA ASN A 37 -26.05 -0.29 -8.22
C ASN A 37 -25.51 0.43 -9.46
N GLN A 38 -24.20 0.34 -9.70
CA GLN A 38 -23.60 0.20 -11.04
C GLN A 38 -22.08 -0.08 -10.92
N GLU A 39 -21.72 -1.29 -11.35
CA GLU A 39 -20.51 -2.09 -11.06
C GLU A 39 -20.43 -2.54 -9.60
N ALA A 40 -20.77 -3.80 -9.33
CA ALA A 40 -20.76 -4.42 -8.01
C ALA A 40 -19.31 -4.60 -7.51
N GLU A 41 -18.66 -3.50 -7.14
CA GLU A 41 -17.42 -3.53 -6.38
C GLU A 41 -17.76 -4.11 -4.99
N GLU A 42 -17.19 -5.28 -4.67
CA GLU A 42 -17.36 -5.90 -3.35
C GLU A 42 -16.81 -4.93 -2.29
N LEU A 43 -17.66 -4.53 -1.34
CA LEU A 43 -17.31 -3.58 -0.29
C LEU A 43 -17.06 -4.28 1.04
N ASN A 44 -16.07 -3.79 1.76
CA ASN A 44 -15.79 -4.19 3.13
C ASN A 44 -16.63 -3.34 4.10
N GLU A 45 -17.80 -3.83 4.47
CA GLU A 45 -18.66 -3.17 5.47
C GLU A 45 -18.11 -3.34 6.88
N LEU A 46 -18.28 -2.31 7.72
CA LEU A 46 -17.91 -2.37 9.13
C LEU A 46 -19.16 -2.57 9.96
N SER A 47 -19.04 -3.37 11.01
CA SER A 47 -20.07 -3.49 12.04
C SER A 47 -20.25 -2.18 12.81
N ASN A 48 -21.33 -2.07 13.58
CA ASN A 48 -21.58 -0.89 14.41
C ASN A 48 -20.48 -0.69 15.47
N GLY A 49 -20.29 0.55 15.90
CA GLY A 49 -19.38 0.91 17.00
C GLY A 49 -18.00 1.44 16.57
N TYR A 50 -17.65 1.36 15.29
CA TYR A 50 -16.44 2.01 14.77
C TYR A 50 -16.63 3.51 14.59
N ILE A 51 -15.70 4.30 15.13
CA ILE A 51 -15.68 5.75 15.04
C ILE A 51 -14.44 6.19 14.26
N GLN A 52 -14.63 6.98 13.20
CA GLN A 52 -13.51 7.56 12.46
C GLN A 52 -12.88 8.68 13.29
N PRO A 53 -11.57 8.63 13.59
CA PRO A 53 -10.86 9.73 14.23
C PRO A 53 -10.92 10.99 13.38
N GLN A 54 -11.20 12.12 14.03
CA GLN A 54 -11.21 13.45 13.42
C GLN A 54 -10.15 14.34 14.08
N PRO A 55 -9.51 15.27 13.34
CA PRO A 55 -8.65 16.27 13.94
C PRO A 55 -9.47 17.27 14.76
N LYS A 56 -8.89 17.79 15.83
CA LYS A 56 -9.38 18.98 16.53
C LYS A 56 -8.90 20.24 15.81
N ASN A 57 -9.59 21.38 16.00
CA ASN A 57 -9.14 22.67 15.46
C ASN A 57 -7.75 23.11 15.98
N SER A 58 -7.35 22.60 17.15
CA SER A 58 -6.03 22.84 17.75
C SER A 58 -4.90 22.05 17.10
N ASP A 59 -5.22 20.94 16.42
CA ASP A 59 -4.25 19.99 15.89
C ASP A 59 -3.59 20.54 14.62
N HIS A 60 -2.31 20.23 14.43
CA HIS A 60 -1.66 20.40 13.13
C HIS A 60 -2.10 19.27 12.19
N VAL A 61 -2.77 19.62 11.08
CA VAL A 61 -3.23 18.62 10.09
C VAL A 61 -2.20 18.52 8.98
N ILE A 62 -1.37 17.48 9.02
CA ILE A 62 -0.26 17.27 8.08
C ILE A 62 -0.71 16.31 6.99
N ILE A 63 -0.77 16.77 5.75
CA ILE A 63 -1.12 15.95 4.59
C ILE A 63 0.17 15.42 3.95
N ALA A 64 0.37 14.11 3.96
CA ALA A 64 1.44 13.48 3.18
C ALA A 64 1.10 13.57 1.68
N MET A 65 1.75 14.52 1.00
CA MET A 65 1.51 14.83 -0.40
C MET A 65 2.35 13.92 -1.29
N SER A 66 1.73 13.42 -2.36
CA SER A 66 2.40 13.00 -3.58
C SER A 66 1.76 13.74 -4.77
N SER A 67 2.32 13.58 -5.96
CA SER A 67 1.75 14.15 -7.20
C SER A 67 0.47 13.43 -7.66
N GLY A 68 0.06 12.37 -6.97
CA GLY A 68 -1.10 11.54 -7.28
C GLY A 68 -2.43 12.14 -6.82
N VAL A 69 -3.51 11.71 -7.47
CA VAL A 69 -4.88 12.20 -7.22
C VAL A 69 -5.35 11.95 -5.78
N ASP A 70 -4.90 10.83 -5.18
CA ASP A 70 -5.36 10.36 -3.88
C ASP A 70 -4.98 11.32 -2.74
N SER A 71 -3.69 11.70 -2.65
CA SER A 71 -3.23 12.71 -1.69
C SER A 71 -3.78 14.10 -1.98
N SER A 72 -4.04 14.44 -3.25
CA SER A 72 -4.64 15.74 -3.60
C SER A 72 -6.08 15.85 -3.13
N VAL A 73 -6.86 14.77 -3.19
CA VAL A 73 -8.20 14.72 -2.60
C VAL A 73 -8.13 14.81 -1.09
N CYS A 74 -7.20 14.10 -0.43
CA CYS A 74 -6.96 14.29 1.00
C CYS A 74 -6.69 15.76 1.35
N ALA A 75 -5.82 16.44 0.59
CA ALA A 75 -5.52 17.85 0.82
C ALA A 75 -6.78 18.71 0.69
N ALA A 76 -7.61 18.47 -0.33
CA ALA A 76 -8.85 19.22 -0.54
C ALA A 76 -9.88 18.99 0.57
N LEU A 77 -9.99 17.77 1.11
CA LEU A 77 -10.91 17.43 2.22
C LEU A 77 -10.57 18.16 3.53
N PHE A 78 -9.29 18.48 3.74
CA PHE A 78 -8.79 19.08 4.98
C PHE A 78 -8.33 20.54 4.85
N LYS A 79 -8.48 21.15 3.66
CA LYS A 79 -7.95 22.48 3.36
C LYS A 79 -8.45 23.60 4.29
N ASP A 80 -9.63 23.43 4.87
CA ASP A 80 -10.29 24.46 5.70
C ASP A 80 -9.89 24.34 7.19
N TYR A 81 -9.03 23.38 7.56
CA TYR A 81 -8.50 23.28 8.93
C TYR A 81 -7.49 24.41 9.21
N PRO A 82 -7.55 25.06 10.39
CA PRO A 82 -6.74 26.24 10.68
C PRO A 82 -5.22 26.04 10.56
N LYS A 83 -4.73 24.83 10.88
CA LYS A 83 -3.31 24.48 10.92
C LYS A 83 -2.97 23.38 9.90
N VAL A 84 -3.58 23.41 8.73
CA VAL A 84 -3.30 22.45 7.66
C VAL A 84 -1.96 22.76 6.96
N ARG A 85 -1.16 21.72 6.72
CA ARG A 85 0.10 21.79 5.96
C ARG A 85 0.26 20.56 5.08
N GLY A 86 0.77 20.74 3.87
CA GLY A 86 1.27 19.66 3.04
C GLY A 86 2.72 19.32 3.39
N LEU A 87 3.10 18.05 3.24
CA LEU A 87 4.47 17.60 3.36
C LEU A 87 4.77 16.61 2.23
N TYR A 88 5.78 16.90 1.41
CA TYR A 88 6.26 16.04 0.33
C TYR A 88 7.59 15.39 0.73
N MET A 89 7.68 14.08 0.54
CA MET A 89 8.89 13.31 0.83
C MET A 89 9.67 13.03 -0.46
N ALA A 90 10.89 13.54 -0.57
CA ALA A 90 11.83 13.15 -1.61
C ALA A 90 12.69 12.00 -1.08
N ASN A 91 12.34 10.77 -1.45
CA ASN A 91 12.95 9.55 -0.90
C ASN A 91 13.91 8.83 -1.86
N TRP A 92 14.10 9.38 -3.06
CA TRP A 92 14.96 8.79 -4.08
C TRP A 92 15.60 9.88 -4.91
N ASN A 93 16.91 9.81 -5.11
CA ASN A 93 17.76 10.67 -5.93
C ASN A 93 17.11 11.99 -6.37
N GLN A 94 17.45 13.07 -5.67
CA GLN A 94 16.92 14.42 -5.94
C GLN A 94 17.17 14.93 -7.35
N ASN A 95 18.18 14.41 -8.06
CA ASN A 95 18.51 14.79 -9.43
C ASN A 95 17.71 13.99 -10.47
N SER A 96 16.84 13.07 -10.04
CA SER A 96 15.93 12.39 -10.96
C SER A 96 14.85 13.35 -11.45
N VAL A 97 14.69 13.44 -12.77
CA VAL A 97 13.68 14.29 -13.44
C VAL A 97 12.26 14.04 -12.91
N CYS A 98 11.98 12.80 -12.47
CA CYS A 98 10.69 12.39 -11.92
C CYS A 98 10.38 13.08 -10.58
N VAL A 99 11.31 13.11 -9.63
CA VAL A 99 11.07 13.66 -8.28
C VAL A 99 10.86 15.16 -8.31
N GLU A 100 11.59 15.88 -9.16
CA GLU A 100 11.41 17.32 -9.30
C GLU A 100 10.10 17.67 -10.01
N ARG A 101 9.72 16.89 -11.04
CA ARG A 101 8.40 17.03 -11.68
C ARG A 101 7.26 16.80 -10.69
N ASP A 102 7.35 15.74 -9.88
CA ASP A 102 6.36 15.43 -8.87
C ASP A 102 6.28 16.51 -7.79
N TRP A 103 7.42 17.10 -7.40
CA TRP A 103 7.45 18.23 -6.47
C TRP A 103 6.74 19.46 -7.05
N ILE A 104 7.00 19.80 -8.31
CA ILE A 104 6.32 20.91 -9.01
C ILE A 104 4.80 20.68 -9.07
N ASP A 105 4.37 19.45 -9.37
CA ASP A 105 2.94 19.08 -9.38
C ASP A 105 2.32 19.29 -7.99
N VAL A 106 3.00 18.82 -6.92
CA VAL A 106 2.55 19.01 -5.54
C VAL A 106 2.42 20.50 -5.19
N GLN A 107 3.41 21.32 -5.55
CA GLN A 107 3.37 22.77 -5.30
C GLN A 107 2.18 23.43 -6.01
N LYS A 108 1.86 23.04 -7.25
CA LYS A 108 0.69 23.56 -7.99
C LYS A 108 -0.62 23.20 -7.29
N ILE A 109 -0.78 21.96 -6.85
CA ILE A 109 -1.96 21.48 -6.13
C ILE A 109 -2.12 22.25 -4.81
N CYS A 110 -1.05 22.33 -4.01
CA CYS A 110 -1.05 23.04 -2.74
C CYS A 110 -1.34 24.54 -2.90
N LYS A 111 -0.76 25.19 -3.92
CA LYS A 111 -1.04 26.60 -4.26
C LYS A 111 -2.51 26.82 -4.59
N LYS A 112 -3.11 25.94 -5.40
CA LYS A 112 -4.54 25.99 -5.75
C LYS A 112 -5.44 25.86 -4.53
N LEU A 113 -5.08 25.00 -3.59
CA LEU A 113 -5.83 24.75 -2.36
C LEU A 113 -5.51 25.74 -1.23
N ASN A 114 -4.58 26.68 -1.45
CA ASN A 114 -4.06 27.59 -0.43
C ASN A 114 -3.50 26.87 0.81
N ILE A 115 -2.80 25.75 0.59
CA ILE A 115 -2.16 24.95 1.63
C ILE A 115 -0.64 25.18 1.56
N PRO A 116 0.01 25.64 2.65
CA PRO A 116 1.47 25.69 2.70
C PRO A 116 2.05 24.28 2.62
N VAL A 117 3.12 24.08 1.87
CA VAL A 117 3.75 22.77 1.68
C VAL A 117 5.25 22.84 1.87
N GLU A 118 5.80 21.84 2.56
CA GLU A 118 7.23 21.66 2.73
C GLU A 118 7.73 20.38 2.05
N ARG A 119 9.00 20.38 1.65
CA ARG A 119 9.71 19.21 1.13
C ARG A 119 10.71 18.74 2.18
N VAL A 120 10.70 17.44 2.45
CA VAL A 120 11.69 16.77 3.31
C VAL A 120 12.43 15.71 2.50
N ASN A 121 13.65 15.39 2.92
CA ASN A 121 14.48 14.35 2.30
C ASN A 121 14.67 13.19 3.28
N PHE A 122 14.24 11.99 2.89
CA PHE A 122 14.50 10.74 3.61
C PHE A 122 15.15 9.69 2.72
N GLU A 123 15.93 10.12 1.72
CA GLU A 123 16.65 9.27 0.78
C GLU A 123 17.63 8.33 1.51
N PHE A 124 18.34 8.83 2.52
CA PHE A 124 19.24 7.99 3.32
C PHE A 124 18.48 6.89 4.03
N GLU A 125 17.39 7.22 4.74
CA GLU A 125 16.58 6.23 5.44
C GLU A 125 15.91 5.24 4.49
N TYR A 126 15.49 5.70 3.31
CA TYR A 126 14.95 4.84 2.27
C TYR A 126 16.01 3.86 1.76
N TRP A 127 17.20 4.36 1.44
CA TRP A 127 18.31 3.55 0.93
C TRP A 127 18.67 2.44 1.93
N THR A 128 18.96 2.81 3.17
CA THR A 128 19.46 1.89 4.20
C THR A 128 18.38 0.93 4.73
N ASN A 129 17.13 1.38 4.90
CA ASN A 129 16.10 0.55 5.55
C ASN A 129 15.13 -0.13 4.58
N VAL A 130 15.12 0.27 3.31
CA VAL A 130 14.19 -0.27 2.30
C VAL A 130 14.96 -0.88 1.13
N PHE A 131 15.83 -0.09 0.50
CA PHE A 131 16.49 -0.48 -0.74
C PHE A 131 17.56 -1.56 -0.54
N GLU A 132 18.56 -1.32 0.32
CA GLU A 132 19.63 -2.29 0.60
C GLU A 132 19.08 -3.63 1.12
N PRO A 133 18.14 -3.67 2.11
CA PRO A 133 17.54 -4.93 2.54
C PRO A 133 16.77 -5.64 1.43
N MET A 134 16.15 -4.90 0.50
CA MET A 134 15.47 -5.49 -0.65
C MET A 134 16.49 -6.17 -1.59
N ILE A 135 17.60 -5.51 -1.90
CA ILE A 135 18.67 -6.08 -2.74
C ILE A 135 19.26 -7.34 -2.09
N GLU A 136 19.55 -7.31 -0.79
CA GLU A 136 20.07 -8.48 -0.07
C GLU A 136 19.08 -9.65 -0.08
N LYS A 137 17.78 -9.40 0.07
CA LYS A 137 16.75 -10.46 -0.06
C LYS A 137 16.72 -11.05 -1.47
N TYR A 138 16.82 -10.25 -2.52
CA TYR A 138 16.90 -10.75 -3.90
C TYR A 138 18.16 -11.58 -4.14
N LYS A 139 19.31 -11.14 -3.62
CA LYS A 139 20.58 -11.87 -3.69
C LYS A 139 20.46 -13.27 -3.10
N ASN A 140 19.75 -13.41 -1.99
CA ASN A 140 19.47 -14.68 -1.33
C ASN A 140 18.30 -15.48 -1.96
N GLY A 141 17.84 -15.08 -3.14
CA GLY A 141 16.81 -15.79 -3.88
C GLY A 141 15.39 -15.62 -3.33
N LEU A 142 15.15 -14.67 -2.43
CA LEU A 142 13.81 -14.31 -1.97
C LEU A 142 13.14 -13.34 -2.95
N THR A 143 11.84 -13.09 -2.77
CA THR A 143 11.10 -12.05 -3.50
C THR A 143 10.49 -11.07 -2.49
N PRO A 144 11.19 -9.99 -2.10
CA PRO A 144 10.70 -9.02 -1.12
C PRO A 144 9.58 -8.12 -1.65
N ASN A 145 8.80 -7.55 -0.72
CA ASN A 145 7.88 -6.44 -1.00
C ASN A 145 8.41 -5.15 -0.32
N PRO A 146 9.12 -4.28 -1.06
CA PRO A 146 9.73 -3.08 -0.47
C PRO A 146 8.71 -2.00 -0.06
N ASP A 147 7.46 -2.05 -0.56
CA ASP A 147 6.44 -1.06 -0.18
C ASP A 147 6.00 -1.24 1.28
N ILE A 148 5.96 -2.48 1.78
CA ILE A 148 5.74 -2.78 3.21
C ILE A 148 6.82 -2.08 4.05
N ASN A 149 8.10 -2.25 3.67
CA ASN A 149 9.22 -1.64 4.37
C ASN A 149 9.24 -0.11 4.24
N CYS A 150 8.87 0.44 3.07
CA CYS A 150 8.72 1.89 2.88
C CYS A 150 7.68 2.48 3.83
N ASN A 151 6.52 1.82 3.99
CA ASN A 151 5.53 2.24 4.97
C ASN A 151 6.07 2.13 6.39
N LYS A 152 6.67 1.00 6.76
CA LYS A 152 7.23 0.75 8.11
C LYS A 152 8.29 1.77 8.52
N TYR A 153 9.33 1.92 7.70
CA TYR A 153 10.55 2.64 8.09
C TYR A 153 10.56 4.11 7.66
N VAL A 154 9.87 4.45 6.56
CA VAL A 154 9.92 5.82 6.01
C VAL A 154 8.62 6.58 6.31
N LYS A 155 7.46 6.13 5.80
CA LYS A 155 6.21 6.89 5.95
C LYS A 155 5.66 6.92 7.37
N PHE A 156 5.78 5.82 8.10
CA PHE A 156 5.28 5.68 9.47
C PHE A 156 6.39 5.45 10.50
N GLY A 157 7.64 5.46 10.05
CA GLY A 157 8.83 5.51 10.89
C GLY A 157 9.43 6.92 10.86
N LYS A 158 10.37 7.17 9.96
CA LYS A 158 11.12 8.43 9.88
C LYS A 158 10.24 9.68 9.80
N LEU A 159 9.18 9.67 8.99
CA LEU A 159 8.25 10.80 8.90
C LEU A 159 7.53 11.04 10.23
N VAL A 160 7.07 10.00 10.93
CA VAL A 160 6.44 10.15 12.24
C VAL A 160 7.42 10.74 13.24
N ASN A 161 8.66 10.23 13.29
CA ASN A 161 9.70 10.78 14.16
C ASN A 161 10.01 12.26 13.85
N TYR A 162 10.00 12.64 12.57
CA TYR A 162 10.17 14.04 12.14
C TYR A 162 9.00 14.93 12.60
N LEU A 163 7.77 14.42 12.58
CA LEU A 163 6.61 15.17 13.02
C LEU A 163 6.53 15.26 14.55
N ASP A 164 6.87 14.19 15.25
CA ASP A 164 6.94 14.14 16.72
C ASP A 164 7.96 15.14 17.28
N SER A 165 9.07 15.41 16.58
CA SER A 165 10.05 16.42 17.01
C SER A 165 9.62 17.86 16.73
N LYS A 166 8.59 18.06 15.89
CA LYS A 166 8.18 19.38 15.39
C LYS A 166 6.84 19.86 15.94
N TYR A 167 5.95 18.93 16.27
CA TYR A 167 4.58 19.23 16.68
C TYR A 167 4.22 18.43 17.92
N GLU A 168 3.76 19.13 18.96
CA GLU A 168 3.23 18.49 20.17
C GLU A 168 1.94 17.72 19.89
N ASN A 169 1.07 18.25 19.02
CA ASN A 169 -0.20 17.65 18.63
C ASN A 169 -0.42 17.76 17.12
N TYR A 170 -0.50 16.63 16.43
CA TYR A 170 -0.77 16.59 14.98
C TYR A 170 -1.60 15.36 14.56
N LYS A 171 -2.19 15.46 13.37
CA LYS A 171 -2.79 14.35 12.64
C LYS A 171 -2.13 14.24 11.27
N LEU A 172 -1.60 13.06 10.96
CA LEU A 172 -1.01 12.75 9.66
C LEU A 172 -2.07 12.12 8.77
N VAL A 173 -2.46 12.85 7.73
CA VAL A 173 -3.42 12.43 6.71
C VAL A 173 -2.66 11.87 5.52
N THR A 174 -3.03 10.67 5.06
CA THR A 174 -2.39 10.07 3.88
C THR A 174 -3.43 9.54 2.90
N GLY A 175 -3.05 9.43 1.62
CA GLY A 175 -3.90 8.90 0.56
C GLY A 175 -3.88 7.38 0.44
N HIS A 176 -3.90 6.64 1.56
CA HIS A 176 -3.99 5.17 1.51
C HIS A 176 -5.44 4.69 1.61
N TYR A 177 -5.75 3.64 0.84
CA TYR A 177 -7.04 2.95 0.85
C TYR A 177 -7.09 1.89 1.95
N ALA A 178 -7.03 2.34 3.20
CA ALA A 178 -7.26 1.55 4.40
C ALA A 178 -7.98 2.45 5.41
N ARG A 179 -8.54 1.89 6.48
CA ARG A 179 -9.24 2.67 7.49
C ARG A 179 -8.54 2.54 8.82
N ILE A 180 -8.42 3.64 9.55
CA ILE A 180 -8.02 3.61 10.95
C ILE A 180 -9.23 4.09 11.73
N MET A 181 -9.79 3.18 12.52
CA MET A 181 -11.03 3.40 13.25
C MET A 181 -10.79 3.17 14.73
N LYS A 182 -11.54 3.88 15.56
CA LYS A 182 -11.57 3.66 17.00
C LYS A 182 -12.76 2.76 17.35
N LYS A 183 -12.54 1.72 18.14
CA LYS A 183 -13.57 0.83 18.70
C LYS A 183 -13.13 0.41 20.10
N ASP A 184 -14.04 0.50 21.07
CA ASP A 184 -13.77 0.13 22.47
C ASP A 184 -12.49 0.79 23.03
N ASP A 185 -12.37 2.09 22.76
CA ASP A 185 -11.19 2.93 23.06
C ASP A 185 -9.86 2.60 22.36
N GLU A 186 -9.81 1.56 21.54
CA GLU A 186 -8.62 1.18 20.78
C GLU A 186 -8.65 1.63 19.32
N PHE A 187 -7.50 2.06 18.79
CA PHE A 187 -7.33 2.31 17.36
C PHE A 187 -6.98 1.00 16.64
N GLN A 188 -7.68 0.74 15.55
CA GLN A 188 -7.51 -0.49 14.75
C GLN A 188 -7.24 -0.13 13.29
N LEU A 189 -6.27 -0.82 12.68
CA LEU A 189 -6.04 -0.80 11.24
C LEU A 189 -7.02 -1.77 10.57
N LEU A 190 -7.85 -1.25 9.69
CA LEU A 190 -8.85 -2.00 8.96
C LEU A 190 -8.62 -1.91 7.45
N ARG A 191 -9.13 -2.91 6.74
CA ARG A 191 -9.22 -2.95 5.28
C ARG A 191 -9.97 -1.73 4.74
N GLY A 192 -9.57 -1.24 3.57
CA GLY A 192 -10.30 -0.19 2.86
C GLY A 192 -11.72 -0.65 2.48
N SER A 193 -12.64 0.31 2.28
CA SER A 193 -14.02 0.04 1.85
C SER A 193 -14.06 -0.72 0.52
N SER A 194 -13.25 -0.31 -0.45
CA SER A 194 -13.05 -1.07 -1.69
C SER A 194 -12.11 -2.25 -1.45
N THR A 195 -12.59 -3.48 -1.69
CA THR A 195 -11.75 -4.69 -1.67
C THR A 195 -10.64 -4.64 -2.73
N ARG A 196 -10.91 -4.06 -3.89
CA ARG A 196 -10.00 -4.01 -5.04
C ARG A 196 -8.82 -3.06 -4.83
N LYS A 197 -9.05 -1.96 -4.11
CA LYS A 197 -8.04 -0.93 -3.86
C LYS A 197 -7.49 -0.97 -2.43
N ASP A 198 -7.95 -1.91 -1.60
CA ASP A 198 -7.48 -2.10 -0.23
C ASP A 198 -5.95 -2.14 -0.15
N GLN A 199 -5.40 -1.27 0.69
CA GLN A 199 -3.96 -1.14 0.92
C GLN A 199 -3.55 -1.55 2.34
N SER A 200 -4.47 -2.10 3.14
CA SER A 200 -4.17 -2.57 4.50
C SER A 200 -3.02 -3.58 4.55
N TYR A 201 -2.88 -4.44 3.53
CA TYR A 201 -1.75 -5.35 3.37
C TYR A 201 -0.39 -4.61 3.41
N TYR A 202 -0.26 -3.47 2.73
CA TYR A 202 0.99 -2.71 2.70
C TYR A 202 1.23 -1.92 3.99
N LEU A 203 0.19 -1.75 4.79
CA LEU A 203 0.22 -1.05 6.08
C LEU A 203 0.30 -2.01 7.27
N SER A 204 0.37 -3.31 7.04
CA SER A 204 0.26 -4.31 8.13
C SER A 204 1.40 -4.24 9.15
N THR A 205 2.53 -3.62 8.77
CA THR A 205 3.72 -3.44 9.62
C THR A 205 3.82 -2.06 10.28
N ILE A 206 2.80 -1.21 10.18
CA ILE A 206 2.87 0.11 10.82
C ILE A 206 2.88 -0.04 12.35
N PRO A 207 3.67 0.78 13.09
CA PRO A 207 3.67 0.71 14.55
C PRO A 207 2.28 1.01 15.15
N LYS A 208 1.84 0.20 16.13
CA LYS A 208 0.53 0.36 16.79
C LYS A 208 0.36 1.76 17.39
N ASP A 209 1.41 2.29 18.01
CA ASP A 209 1.42 3.61 18.64
C ASP A 209 1.29 4.78 17.66
N CYS A 210 1.44 4.53 16.36
CA CYS A 210 1.21 5.55 15.34
C CYS A 210 -0.27 5.68 14.98
N LEU A 211 -1.10 4.64 15.19
CA LEU A 211 -2.47 4.60 14.68
C LEU A 211 -3.31 5.78 15.16
N ASN A 212 -3.15 6.21 16.41
CA ASN A 212 -3.87 7.35 16.98
C ASN A 212 -3.54 8.71 16.31
N LYS A 213 -2.39 8.83 15.63
CA LYS A 213 -1.95 10.04 14.91
C LYS A 213 -2.40 10.04 13.44
N LEU A 214 -2.88 8.91 12.92
CA LEU A 214 -3.15 8.74 11.49
C LEU A 214 -4.62 8.96 11.13
N ILE A 215 -4.85 9.51 9.94
CA ILE A 215 -6.17 9.62 9.31
C ILE A 215 -6.07 9.18 7.84
N LEU A 216 -6.89 8.22 7.46
CA LEU A 216 -6.91 7.63 6.11
C LEU A 216 -8.27 7.91 5.43
N PRO A 217 -8.54 9.17 5.04
CA PRO A 217 -9.87 9.64 4.61
C PRO A 217 -10.42 8.83 3.43
N ILE A 218 -9.57 8.54 2.46
CA ILE A 218 -10.00 7.93 1.21
C ILE A 218 -10.26 6.42 1.34
N GLY A 219 -9.89 5.81 2.46
CA GLY A 219 -10.20 4.42 2.76
C GLY A 219 -11.69 4.12 2.86
N HIS A 220 -12.55 5.14 2.97
CA HIS A 220 -14.01 5.01 2.96
C HIS A 220 -14.62 5.03 1.56
N PHE A 221 -13.83 5.31 0.52
CA PHE A 221 -14.32 5.56 -0.83
C PHE A 221 -13.73 4.58 -1.84
N THR A 222 -14.49 4.33 -2.89
CA THR A 222 -13.99 3.69 -4.11
C THR A 222 -13.07 4.64 -4.88
N LYS A 223 -12.19 4.09 -5.72
CA LYS A 223 -11.32 4.94 -6.57
C LYS A 223 -12.13 5.84 -7.51
N ARG A 224 -13.32 5.37 -7.95
CA ARG A 224 -14.24 6.13 -8.80
C ARG A 224 -14.76 7.37 -8.08
N GLU A 225 -15.18 7.22 -6.83
CA GLU A 225 -15.62 8.32 -5.97
C GLU A 225 -14.48 9.31 -5.71
N VAL A 226 -13.27 8.84 -5.42
CA VAL A 226 -12.09 9.71 -5.26
C VAL A 226 -11.82 10.53 -6.52
N ARG A 227 -11.88 9.93 -7.71
CA ARG A 227 -11.74 10.67 -8.97
C ARG A 227 -12.89 11.65 -9.23
N LYS A 228 -14.10 11.33 -8.80
CA LYS A 228 -15.26 12.24 -8.85
C LYS A 228 -15.03 13.46 -7.95
N MET A 229 -14.63 13.23 -6.70
CA MET A 229 -14.26 14.31 -5.76
C MET A 229 -13.14 15.17 -6.34
N ALA A 230 -12.11 14.57 -6.96
CA ALA A 230 -11.04 15.33 -7.59
C ALA A 230 -11.53 16.28 -8.69
N LYS A 231 -12.50 15.84 -9.51
CA LYS A 231 -13.15 16.69 -10.52
C LYS A 231 -13.96 17.82 -9.88
N GLU A 232 -14.71 17.53 -8.81
CA GLU A 232 -15.53 18.50 -8.08
C GLU A 232 -14.67 19.58 -7.40
N PHE A 233 -13.53 19.18 -6.82
CA PHE A 233 -12.50 20.08 -6.30
C PHE A 233 -11.68 20.77 -7.42
N LYS A 234 -11.98 20.47 -8.68
CA LYS A 234 -11.32 21.00 -9.88
C LYS A 234 -9.80 20.75 -9.90
N LEU A 235 -9.32 19.67 -9.29
CA LEU A 235 -7.91 19.31 -9.23
C LEU A 235 -7.40 18.94 -10.63
N GLU A 236 -6.24 19.46 -11.03
CA GLU A 236 -5.69 19.26 -12.38
C GLU A 236 -5.28 17.81 -12.65
N ASN A 237 -4.89 17.08 -11.61
CA ASN A 237 -4.45 15.69 -11.70
C ASN A 237 -5.60 14.66 -11.58
N TYR A 238 -6.86 15.08 -11.71
CA TYR A 238 -8.03 14.19 -11.56
C TYR A 238 -8.01 12.94 -12.47
N ASN A 239 -7.39 13.06 -13.64
CA ASN A 239 -7.25 11.98 -14.64
C ASN A 239 -5.84 11.36 -14.66
N LYS A 240 -4.91 11.81 -13.78
CA LYS A 240 -3.56 11.23 -13.70
C LYS A 240 -3.68 9.74 -13.41
N LYS A 241 -2.93 8.91 -14.13
CA LYS A 241 -2.88 7.46 -13.88
C LYS A 241 -2.24 7.20 -12.52
N ASP A 242 -2.68 6.13 -11.87
CA ASP A 242 -2.05 5.69 -10.63
C ASP A 242 -0.62 5.22 -10.93
N SER A 243 0.32 5.53 -10.04
CA SER A 243 1.68 4.99 -10.14
C SER A 243 1.62 3.46 -10.05
N GLN A 244 2.27 2.78 -10.98
CA GLN A 244 2.42 1.33 -10.99
C GLN A 244 3.90 0.97 -10.77
N GLY A 245 4.15 -0.09 -10.01
CA GLY A 245 5.50 -0.51 -9.67
C GLY A 245 6.10 0.27 -8.49
N LEU A 246 7.39 0.03 -8.25
CA LEU A 246 8.14 0.63 -7.14
C LEU A 246 8.37 2.12 -7.41
N CYS A 247 8.27 2.95 -6.37
CA CYS A 247 8.33 4.41 -6.51
C CYS A 247 9.61 4.96 -7.17
N PHE A 248 10.70 4.18 -7.15
CA PHE A 248 12.00 4.54 -7.71
C PHE A 248 12.33 3.87 -9.06
N VAL A 249 11.52 2.89 -9.48
CA VAL A 249 11.73 2.20 -10.75
C VAL A 249 10.84 2.88 -11.77
N ASN A 250 11.45 3.64 -12.67
CA ASN A 250 10.71 4.27 -13.75
C ASN A 250 10.12 3.18 -14.68
N PRO A 251 8.79 3.03 -14.76
CA PRO A 251 8.15 2.01 -15.58
C PRO A 251 8.50 2.14 -17.07
N ASP A 252 8.81 3.36 -17.52
CA ASP A 252 9.03 3.70 -18.93
C ASP A 252 10.50 3.57 -19.37
N GLN A 253 11.45 3.38 -18.45
CA GLN A 253 12.89 3.43 -18.78
C GLN A 253 13.65 2.12 -18.55
N LYS A 254 13.24 1.26 -17.60
CA LYS A 254 13.92 -0.03 -17.34
C LYS A 254 12.92 -1.07 -16.84
N ASN A 255 12.94 -2.27 -17.42
CA ASN A 255 12.27 -3.41 -16.79
C ASN A 255 12.93 -3.67 -15.43
N PHE A 256 12.14 -3.98 -14.40
CA PHE A 256 12.63 -4.21 -13.03
C PHE A 256 13.81 -5.18 -12.95
N ARG A 257 13.87 -6.20 -13.81
CA ARG A 257 15.04 -7.11 -13.90
C ARG A 257 16.33 -6.40 -14.30
N GLN A 258 16.26 -5.48 -15.25
CA GLN A 258 17.42 -4.71 -15.68
C GLN A 258 17.89 -3.78 -14.58
N PHE A 259 16.94 -3.15 -13.87
CA PHE A 259 17.25 -2.36 -12.69
C PHE A 259 17.98 -3.17 -11.62
N LEU A 260 17.54 -4.40 -11.32
CA LEU A 260 18.24 -5.27 -10.36
C LEU A 260 19.66 -5.61 -10.79
N ASN A 261 19.92 -5.78 -12.10
CA ASN A 261 21.26 -6.09 -12.63
C ASN A 261 22.28 -4.94 -12.43
N GLU A 262 21.84 -3.74 -12.08
CA GLU A 262 22.75 -2.62 -11.74
C GLU A 262 23.32 -2.75 -10.32
N TYR A 263 22.70 -3.56 -9.47
CA TYR A 263 23.05 -3.72 -8.06
C TYR A 263 23.40 -5.16 -7.67
N LEU A 264 23.02 -6.14 -8.50
CA LEU A 264 23.30 -7.56 -8.29
C LEU A 264 24.23 -8.08 -9.37
N GLU A 265 25.38 -8.61 -8.95
CA GLU A 265 26.29 -9.34 -9.82
C GLU A 265 25.64 -10.62 -10.34
N SER A 266 25.88 -10.96 -11.62
CA SER A 266 25.34 -12.20 -12.19
C SER A 266 25.89 -13.43 -11.46
N ASN A 267 25.00 -14.34 -11.08
CA ASN A 267 25.35 -15.62 -10.45
C ASN A 267 24.63 -16.75 -11.21
N PRO A 268 25.19 -17.20 -12.36
CA PRO A 268 24.50 -18.15 -13.22
C PRO A 268 24.33 -19.53 -12.56
N GLY A 269 23.15 -20.11 -12.75
CA GLY A 269 22.78 -21.40 -12.20
C GLY A 269 21.86 -22.17 -13.13
N ASN A 270 21.50 -23.40 -12.76
CA ASN A 270 20.71 -24.29 -13.63
C ASN A 270 19.20 -24.04 -13.47
N ILE A 271 18.49 -24.12 -14.58
CA ILE A 271 17.03 -24.27 -14.59
C ILE A 271 16.74 -25.74 -14.83
N ILE A 272 16.09 -26.38 -13.86
CA ILE A 272 15.84 -27.82 -13.86
C ILE A 272 14.35 -28.11 -13.84
N THR A 273 13.94 -29.22 -14.43
CA THR A 273 12.59 -29.76 -14.24
C THR A 273 12.48 -30.52 -12.94
N GLU A 274 11.26 -30.87 -12.58
CA GLU A 274 10.94 -31.47 -11.29
C GLU A 274 11.52 -32.88 -11.06
N ASP A 275 11.94 -33.55 -12.13
CA ASP A 275 12.68 -34.81 -12.19
C ASP A 275 14.20 -34.63 -12.17
N GLY A 276 14.69 -33.39 -12.12
CA GLY A 276 16.12 -33.05 -12.04
C GLY A 276 16.80 -32.82 -13.40
N ARG A 277 16.09 -32.92 -14.53
CA ARG A 277 16.70 -32.67 -15.84
C ARG A 277 17.02 -31.19 -16.04
N ILE A 278 18.26 -30.90 -16.44
CA ILE A 278 18.71 -29.54 -16.76
C ILE A 278 18.16 -29.12 -18.12
N TRP A 279 17.51 -27.96 -18.17
CA TRP A 279 16.87 -27.41 -19.37
C TRP A 279 17.42 -26.04 -19.80
N GLY A 280 18.08 -25.33 -18.91
CA GLY A 280 18.66 -24.03 -19.24
C GLY A 280 19.49 -23.47 -18.10
N LYS A 281 19.85 -22.19 -18.25
CA LYS A 281 20.56 -21.44 -17.23
C LYS A 281 19.83 -20.14 -16.92
N HIS A 282 19.92 -19.67 -15.68
CA HIS A 282 19.53 -18.32 -15.29
C HIS A 282 20.77 -17.46 -15.02
N GLN A 283 20.58 -16.15 -14.90
CA GLN A 283 21.64 -15.21 -14.49
C GLN A 283 21.64 -14.90 -12.99
N GLY A 284 20.66 -15.44 -12.27
CA GLY A 284 20.53 -15.30 -10.82
C GLY A 284 19.15 -15.67 -10.35
N LEU A 285 19.01 -16.07 -9.09
CA LEU A 285 17.72 -16.51 -8.53
C LEU A 285 16.67 -15.39 -8.51
N TRP A 286 17.09 -14.12 -8.46
CA TRP A 286 16.21 -12.95 -8.52
C TRP A 286 15.51 -12.76 -9.87
N HIS A 287 15.94 -13.46 -10.93
CA HIS A 287 15.26 -13.41 -12.23
C HIS A 287 13.91 -14.14 -12.24
N ALA A 288 13.61 -14.92 -11.20
CA ALA A 288 12.40 -15.70 -11.08
C ALA A 288 11.68 -15.47 -9.75
N THR A 289 10.36 -15.55 -9.81
CA THR A 289 9.48 -15.63 -8.65
C THR A 289 8.63 -16.89 -8.75
N ILE A 290 8.34 -17.53 -7.62
CA ILE A 290 7.51 -18.73 -7.60
C ILE A 290 6.13 -18.41 -8.21
N GLY A 291 5.60 -19.32 -9.01
CA GLY A 291 4.36 -19.15 -9.77
C GLY A 291 4.49 -18.34 -11.06
N GLN A 292 5.63 -17.72 -11.34
CA GLN A 292 5.89 -17.04 -12.60
C GLN A 292 6.05 -18.05 -13.74
N ARG A 293 5.56 -17.71 -14.94
CA ARG A 293 5.87 -18.47 -16.16
C ARG A 293 7.39 -18.52 -16.38
N SER A 294 7.94 -19.70 -16.63
CA SER A 294 9.36 -19.91 -16.92
C SER A 294 9.77 -19.11 -18.15
N SER A 295 10.99 -18.56 -18.12
CA SER A 295 11.60 -17.85 -19.25
C SER A 295 12.22 -18.79 -20.29
N VAL A 296 12.34 -20.09 -20.00
CA VAL A 296 12.93 -21.07 -20.92
C VAL A 296 11.87 -21.61 -21.88
N SER A 297 12.23 -21.68 -23.16
CA SER A 297 11.41 -22.29 -24.20
C SER A 297 11.56 -23.81 -24.20
N MET A 298 10.47 -24.52 -23.91
CA MET A 298 10.43 -25.98 -23.93
C MET A 298 10.07 -26.50 -25.34
N PRO A 299 10.55 -27.69 -25.77
CA PRO A 299 10.30 -28.20 -27.12
C PRO A 299 8.83 -28.61 -27.30
N GLN A 300 8.04 -27.72 -27.89
CA GLN A 300 6.57 -27.87 -27.97
C GLN A 300 6.12 -29.01 -28.90
N GLY A 301 7.00 -29.51 -29.77
CA GLY A 301 6.72 -30.66 -30.65
C GLY A 301 6.82 -32.02 -29.98
N ASN A 302 7.30 -32.10 -28.73
CA ASN A 302 7.26 -33.31 -27.93
C ASN A 302 6.13 -33.21 -26.89
N PRO A 303 5.11 -34.10 -26.93
CA PRO A 303 3.97 -34.10 -26.01
C PRO A 303 4.33 -34.03 -24.52
N ASP A 304 5.47 -34.61 -24.13
CA ASP A 304 5.96 -34.60 -22.75
C ASP A 304 6.26 -33.17 -22.28
N PHE A 305 6.75 -32.31 -23.18
CA PHE A 305 7.18 -30.94 -22.88
C PHE A 305 6.22 -29.85 -23.38
N THR A 306 5.25 -30.19 -24.23
CA THR A 306 4.22 -29.27 -24.73
C THR A 306 3.42 -28.64 -23.59
N GLY A 307 3.30 -27.31 -23.58
CA GLY A 307 2.54 -26.57 -22.57
C GLY A 307 3.34 -25.45 -21.91
N VAL A 308 2.71 -24.78 -20.95
CA VAL A 308 3.30 -23.68 -20.19
C VAL A 308 3.95 -24.22 -18.92
N TRP A 309 5.17 -23.77 -18.66
CA TRP A 309 5.95 -24.14 -17.49
C TRP A 309 6.04 -22.96 -16.52
N TYR A 310 6.07 -23.27 -15.23
CA TYR A 310 6.07 -22.29 -14.14
C TYR A 310 7.19 -22.60 -13.16
N VAL A 311 7.74 -21.56 -12.54
CA VAL A 311 8.72 -21.69 -11.46
C VAL A 311 8.01 -22.19 -10.21
N SER A 312 8.44 -23.33 -9.67
CA SER A 312 7.87 -23.93 -8.46
C SER A 312 8.72 -23.69 -7.22
N GLU A 313 10.03 -23.59 -7.39
CA GLU A 313 10.98 -23.53 -6.30
C GLU A 313 12.24 -22.79 -6.75
N LYS A 314 12.89 -22.11 -5.80
CA LYS A 314 14.24 -21.58 -5.92
C LYS A 314 15.09 -22.26 -4.86
N ARG A 315 16.27 -22.77 -5.23
CA ARG A 315 17.19 -23.48 -4.33
C ARG A 315 18.48 -22.68 -4.21
N PRO A 316 18.61 -21.79 -3.20
CA PRO A 316 19.81 -20.99 -3.01
C PRO A 316 21.09 -21.81 -2.85
N LEU A 317 21.04 -22.94 -2.14
CA LEU A 317 22.22 -23.76 -1.86
C LEU A 317 22.82 -24.43 -3.10
N THR A 318 21.98 -24.88 -4.04
CA THR A 318 22.42 -25.49 -5.30
C THR A 318 22.47 -24.49 -6.46
N ASN A 319 22.04 -23.25 -6.23
CA ASN A 319 21.83 -22.23 -7.24
C ASN A 319 20.96 -22.73 -8.42
N GLU A 320 19.78 -23.25 -8.09
CA GLU A 320 18.85 -23.82 -9.08
C GLU A 320 17.47 -23.17 -9.04
N ILE A 321 16.84 -23.09 -10.21
CA ILE A 321 15.42 -22.76 -10.35
C ILE A 321 14.69 -24.01 -10.86
N VAL A 322 13.68 -24.46 -10.11
CA VAL A 322 12.89 -25.64 -10.47
C VAL A 322 11.62 -25.21 -11.19
N ILE A 323 11.38 -25.79 -12.37
CA ILE A 323 10.17 -25.54 -13.17
C ILE A 323 9.28 -26.76 -13.28
N VAL A 324 7.98 -26.53 -13.32
CA VAL A 324 6.93 -27.56 -13.41
C VAL A 324 5.96 -27.24 -14.54
N LYS A 325 5.38 -28.29 -15.14
CA LYS A 325 4.43 -28.18 -16.24
C LYS A 325 3.02 -27.93 -15.71
N GLY A 326 2.32 -26.97 -16.32
CA GLY A 326 0.91 -26.69 -16.05
C GLY A 326 0.69 -25.65 -14.95
N HIS A 327 -0.37 -24.84 -15.11
CA HIS A 327 -0.71 -23.78 -14.17
C HIS A 327 -1.09 -24.33 -12.78
N ASP A 328 -1.77 -25.48 -12.77
CA ASP A 328 -2.33 -26.12 -11.57
C ASP A 328 -1.48 -27.29 -11.08
N ASN A 329 -0.19 -27.31 -11.41
CA ASN A 329 0.72 -28.34 -10.94
C ASN A 329 0.72 -28.36 -9.39
N PRO A 330 0.56 -29.54 -8.73
CA PRO A 330 0.49 -29.64 -7.28
C PRO A 330 1.68 -29.04 -6.54
N LYS A 331 2.89 -29.03 -7.12
CA LYS A 331 4.09 -28.43 -6.50
C LYS A 331 4.02 -26.91 -6.36
N LEU A 332 3.08 -26.25 -7.01
CA LEU A 332 2.83 -24.82 -6.85
C LEU A 332 1.95 -24.49 -5.65
N TYR A 333 1.34 -25.50 -5.01
CA TYR A 333 0.38 -25.30 -3.93
C TYR A 333 0.98 -25.68 -2.58
N LYS A 334 0.77 -24.83 -1.57
CA LYS A 334 1.15 -25.07 -0.19
C LYS A 334 -0.03 -24.74 0.72
N ASP A 335 -0.34 -25.64 1.65
CA ASP A 335 -1.33 -25.40 2.71
C ASP A 335 -0.66 -25.02 4.04
N LYS A 336 0.60 -25.40 4.26
CA LYS A 336 1.40 -25.04 5.44
C LYS A 336 2.40 -23.94 5.08
N ILE A 337 2.32 -22.82 5.79
CA ILE A 337 3.13 -21.62 5.56
C ILE A 337 3.79 -21.23 6.88
N GLU A 338 5.11 -21.09 6.88
CA GLU A 338 5.84 -20.51 8.01
C GLU A 338 6.04 -19.01 7.77
N ILE A 339 5.73 -18.19 8.78
CA ILE A 339 5.99 -16.75 8.76
C ILE A 339 6.89 -16.36 9.94
N GLY A 340 7.95 -15.61 9.66
CA GLY A 340 8.87 -15.02 10.62
C GLY A 340 8.83 -13.49 10.60
N ASP A 341 9.75 -12.82 11.30
CA ASP A 341 9.81 -11.36 11.40
C ASP A 341 8.45 -10.75 11.77
N LEU A 342 7.82 -11.32 12.81
CA LEU A 342 6.43 -11.02 13.15
C LEU A 342 6.25 -9.56 13.57
N HIS A 343 5.13 -8.98 13.14
CA HIS A 343 4.61 -7.70 13.59
C HIS A 343 3.14 -7.87 13.92
N LEU A 344 2.82 -8.01 15.20
CA LEU A 344 1.46 -8.27 15.70
C LEU A 344 0.92 -7.04 16.44
N PHE A 345 -0.35 -6.70 16.21
CA PHE A 345 -1.05 -5.66 16.98
C PHE A 345 -1.55 -6.14 18.35
N TYR A 346 -1.42 -7.45 18.59
CA TYR A 346 -1.81 -8.21 19.77
C TYR A 346 -0.66 -9.11 20.19
N SER A 347 -0.67 -9.60 21.43
CA SER A 347 0.29 -10.61 21.86
C SER A 347 0.14 -11.90 21.05
N ILE A 348 1.22 -12.69 20.98
CA ILE A 348 1.18 -13.96 20.25
C ILE A 348 0.10 -14.90 20.82
N ASP A 349 -0.04 -14.96 22.15
CA ASP A 349 -1.05 -15.77 22.82
C ASP A 349 -2.47 -15.34 22.46
N GLU A 350 -2.75 -14.03 22.41
CA GLU A 350 -4.05 -13.53 21.96
C GLU A 350 -4.31 -13.95 20.51
N VAL A 351 -3.33 -13.80 19.61
CA VAL A 351 -3.48 -14.20 18.20
C VAL A 351 -3.74 -15.69 18.05
N LEU A 352 -3.05 -16.54 18.82
CA LEU A 352 -3.23 -18.00 18.76
C LEU A 352 -4.60 -18.45 19.27
N ASN A 353 -5.25 -17.67 20.14
CA ASN A 353 -6.58 -17.92 20.67
C ASN A 353 -7.70 -17.17 19.92
N MET A 354 -7.38 -16.44 18.84
CA MET A 354 -8.40 -15.76 18.03
C MET A 354 -9.08 -16.72 17.05
N ASP A 355 -10.41 -16.73 17.07
CA ASP A 355 -11.22 -17.40 16.08
C ASP A 355 -11.32 -16.61 14.76
N SER A 356 -11.71 -17.31 13.70
CA SER A 356 -12.06 -16.72 12.39
C SER A 356 -10.94 -15.90 11.75
N LEU A 357 -9.69 -16.30 11.97
CA LEU A 357 -8.54 -15.71 11.28
C LEU A 357 -8.50 -16.14 9.81
N SER A 358 -8.15 -15.18 8.95
CA SER A 358 -7.84 -15.40 7.54
C SER A 358 -6.43 -14.90 7.23
N PHE A 359 -5.82 -15.47 6.21
CA PHE A 359 -4.44 -15.21 5.81
C PHE A 359 -4.36 -14.74 4.37
N GLN A 360 -3.66 -13.64 4.13
CA GLN A 360 -3.36 -13.14 2.80
C GLN A 360 -1.85 -13.25 2.55
N TYR A 361 -1.47 -14.10 1.59
CA TYR A 361 -0.07 -14.43 1.30
C TYR A 361 0.57 -13.58 0.18
N SER A 362 -0.19 -12.67 -0.41
CA SER A 362 0.27 -11.67 -1.39
C SER A 362 -0.75 -10.53 -1.50
N SER A 363 -0.29 -9.31 -1.82
CA SER A 363 -1.19 -8.16 -2.03
C SER A 363 -2.18 -8.35 -3.18
N LEU A 364 -1.93 -9.29 -4.10
CA LEU A 364 -2.77 -9.58 -5.26
C LEU A 364 -3.84 -10.64 -5.00
N THR A 365 -3.82 -11.29 -3.84
CA THR A 365 -4.74 -12.38 -3.49
C THR A 365 -5.78 -11.93 -2.47
N LYS A 366 -6.93 -12.60 -2.42
CA LYS A 366 -7.88 -12.40 -1.33
C LYS A 366 -7.41 -13.16 -0.08
N PRO A 367 -7.72 -12.68 1.14
CA PRO A 367 -7.53 -13.47 2.35
C PRO A 367 -8.25 -14.82 2.23
N THR A 368 -7.62 -15.89 2.72
CA THR A 368 -8.16 -17.25 2.73
C THR A 368 -8.24 -17.79 4.16
N ASN A 369 -9.16 -18.72 4.42
CA ASN A 369 -9.43 -19.23 5.75
C ASN A 369 -8.27 -20.07 6.29
N ILE A 370 -7.97 -19.87 7.58
CA ILE A 370 -6.95 -20.62 8.31
C ILE A 370 -7.62 -21.82 8.99
N LYS A 371 -7.05 -23.01 8.82
CA LYS A 371 -7.43 -24.23 9.53
C LYS A 371 -6.85 -24.29 10.94
N SER A 372 -5.60 -23.85 11.10
CA SER A 372 -4.93 -23.77 12.40
C SER A 372 -3.74 -22.82 12.33
N ILE A 373 -3.46 -22.14 13.43
CA ILE A 373 -2.24 -21.34 13.63
C ILE A 373 -1.55 -21.79 14.91
N ARG A 374 -0.22 -21.88 14.90
CA ARG A 374 0.58 -22.22 16.08
C ARG A 374 1.96 -21.59 16.00
N GLU A 375 2.59 -21.40 17.15
CA GLU A 375 4.01 -21.07 17.21
C GLU A 375 4.87 -22.33 16.99
N ASN A 376 6.07 -22.16 16.45
CA ASN A 376 7.04 -23.25 16.28
C ASN A 376 8.16 -23.29 17.35
N GLY A 377 8.15 -22.35 18.32
CA GLY A 377 9.13 -22.24 19.40
C GLY A 377 10.27 -21.23 19.16
N ASP A 378 10.46 -20.79 17.91
CA ASP A 378 11.50 -19.83 17.52
C ASP A 378 10.94 -18.42 17.25
N GLY A 379 9.80 -18.07 17.84
CA GLY A 379 9.11 -16.81 17.57
C GLY A 379 8.52 -16.71 16.15
N LYS A 380 8.30 -17.84 15.48
CA LYS A 380 7.63 -17.91 14.17
C LYS A 380 6.27 -18.58 14.27
N LEU A 381 5.37 -18.21 13.35
CA LEU A 381 4.05 -18.81 13.24
C LEU A 381 3.99 -19.79 12.06
N ILE A 382 3.36 -20.93 12.30
CA ILE A 382 2.97 -21.89 11.28
C ILE A 382 1.47 -21.73 11.05
N VAL A 383 1.13 -21.23 9.87
CA VAL A 383 -0.25 -21.07 9.40
C VAL A 383 -0.60 -22.26 8.50
N LYS A 384 -1.66 -22.99 8.84
CA LYS A 384 -2.23 -24.02 7.98
C LYS A 384 -3.53 -23.52 7.37
N LEU A 385 -3.62 -23.50 6.05
CA LEU A 385 -4.80 -23.05 5.32
C LEU A 385 -5.84 -24.17 5.18
N VAL A 386 -7.11 -23.77 5.02
CA VAL A 386 -8.18 -24.71 4.65
C VAL A 386 -8.00 -25.19 3.20
N GLU A 387 -7.71 -24.25 2.30
CA GLU A 387 -7.43 -24.51 0.89
C GLU A 387 -5.96 -24.22 0.58
N PRO A 388 -5.25 -25.12 -0.14
CA PRO A 388 -3.87 -24.87 -0.54
C PRO A 388 -3.72 -23.58 -1.36
N ALA A 389 -2.77 -22.72 -0.99
CA ALA A 389 -2.47 -21.48 -1.69
C ALA A 389 -1.46 -21.71 -2.81
N ARG A 390 -1.76 -21.19 -4.00
CA ARG A 390 -0.84 -21.23 -5.14
C ARG A 390 0.26 -20.19 -4.98
N ALA A 391 1.49 -20.59 -5.29
CA ALA A 391 2.65 -19.71 -5.43
C ALA A 391 3.00 -18.89 -4.17
N VAL A 392 2.84 -19.50 -2.99
CA VAL A 392 3.35 -18.94 -1.74
C VAL A 392 4.86 -18.73 -1.86
N THR A 393 5.29 -17.46 -1.78
CA THR A 393 6.63 -17.04 -2.17
C THR A 393 7.42 -16.50 -0.97
N PRO A 394 8.56 -17.12 -0.63
CA PRO A 394 9.47 -16.61 0.39
C PRO A 394 9.92 -15.17 0.15
N GLY A 395 9.94 -14.37 1.22
CA GLY A 395 10.26 -12.94 1.20
C GLY A 395 9.04 -12.02 1.04
N GLN A 396 7.88 -12.53 0.61
CA GLN A 396 6.63 -11.76 0.61
C GLN A 396 6.07 -11.62 2.03
N GLY A 397 5.15 -10.67 2.22
CA GLY A 397 4.40 -10.53 3.45
C GLY A 397 3.25 -11.54 3.53
N GLY A 398 3.02 -12.08 4.71
CA GLY A 398 1.82 -12.82 5.07
C GLY A 398 1.04 -12.04 6.12
N VAL A 399 -0.20 -11.64 5.82
CA VAL A 399 -1.01 -10.78 6.70
C VAL A 399 -2.17 -11.58 7.28
N LEU A 400 -2.36 -11.48 8.60
CA LEU A 400 -3.46 -12.06 9.35
C LEU A 400 -4.57 -11.03 9.49
N TYR A 401 -5.79 -11.44 9.16
CA TYR A 401 -6.99 -10.64 9.33
C TYR A 401 -8.02 -11.37 10.17
N ARG A 402 -8.82 -10.59 10.91
CA ARG A 402 -10.11 -11.01 11.46
C ARG A 402 -11.17 -10.11 10.87
N ASP A 403 -12.04 -10.66 10.04
CA ASP A 403 -12.95 -9.90 9.18
C ASP A 403 -12.20 -8.81 8.39
N ASN A 404 -12.44 -7.54 8.73
CA ASN A 404 -11.78 -6.37 8.14
C ASN A 404 -10.61 -5.83 8.95
N GLN A 405 -10.30 -6.40 10.10
CA GLN A 405 -9.22 -5.93 10.96
C GLN A 405 -7.90 -6.62 10.64
N VAL A 406 -6.82 -5.84 10.52
CA VAL A 406 -5.46 -6.37 10.48
C VAL A 406 -5.05 -6.76 11.89
N ILE A 407 -4.73 -8.03 12.09
CA ILE A 407 -4.28 -8.59 13.39
C ILE A 407 -2.76 -8.55 13.49
N GLY A 408 -2.08 -8.76 12.37
CA GLY A 408 -0.63 -8.69 12.29
C GLY A 408 -0.13 -9.25 10.97
N CYS A 409 1.18 -9.39 10.85
CA CYS A 409 1.81 -9.98 9.69
C CYS A 409 3.19 -10.57 10.03
N GLY A 410 3.78 -11.26 9.06
CA GLY A 410 5.17 -11.67 9.06
C GLY A 410 5.70 -11.82 7.64
N MET A 411 6.99 -12.10 7.50
CA MET A 411 7.59 -12.49 6.23
C MET A 411 7.42 -14.00 6.03
N ILE A 412 6.96 -14.40 4.85
CA ILE A 412 6.89 -15.80 4.43
C ILE A 412 8.32 -16.32 4.26
N MET A 413 8.62 -17.47 4.88
CA MET A 413 9.95 -18.08 4.91
C MET A 413 10.20 -19.07 3.78
#